data_AF-A0AAV1I0X9-F1
#
_entry.id   AF-A0AAV1I0X9-F1
#
_cell.length_a   1.000
_cell.length_b   1.000
_cell.length_c   1.000
_cell.angle_alpha   90.00
_cell.angle_beta   90.00
_cell.angle_gamma   90.00
#
_symmetry.space_group_name_H-M   'P 1'
#
loop_
_entity.id
_entity.type
_entity.pdbx_description
1 polymer ?
#
loop_
_entity_poly.entity_id
_entity_poly.type
_entity_poly.pdbx_seq_one_letter_code
_entity_poly.pdbx_strand_id
1 'polypeptide(L)'
;MPLTFRQASSGPSSVCLPLGQRISSSCCSQLSTGQSIVLLRSQTAGKLDLPLSFLSVAHSPVSKRGSPRRAAIVMAAATENANLKIGFLGLGIMGVAMARNLMKAGYSVTVWNRSPDKCKELEGEGASVAGSAADCVAASDITVAMLADPAAALAVARDAASGLAAGKGYVDASTVDAETAQQVSQIVKEAGGSYLEAPVSGSKQPAEQGTLIFLCGGDQALFDKAGPLLDVMGKAKLFLGNVGNGANMKLVVNMIMGAFMVSSAEGLELAKGVGLKGEDLIEVVNMAAIATPMFKLKAPSMVQGKYPTAFPLKHQQKDMRLALEAAEQSGIMLPVAAAANDMYKKAMDGGRGDEDFSAVKESLHIPNRPNVDMTVVN
;
A
#
# COMPACT_ATOMS: atom_id res chain seq x y z
N MET A 1 59.88 15.24 -19.66
CA MET A 1 58.90 15.49 -20.75
C MET A 1 57.61 14.78 -20.39
N PRO A 2 56.46 15.48 -20.37
CA PRO A 2 55.25 14.99 -19.71
C PRO A 2 54.37 14.16 -20.64
N LEU A 3 53.69 13.16 -20.08
CA LEU A 3 52.58 12.45 -20.73
C LEU A 3 51.31 13.29 -20.59
N THR A 4 50.84 13.79 -21.72
CA THR A 4 49.55 14.46 -21.93
C THR A 4 48.39 13.49 -21.76
N PHE A 5 47.43 13.81 -20.89
CA PHE A 5 46.06 13.28 -21.00
C PHE A 5 45.12 14.38 -21.51
N ARG A 6 44.49 14.11 -22.66
CA ARG A 6 43.45 14.94 -23.27
C ARG A 6 42.18 14.90 -22.41
N GLN A 7 41.64 16.07 -22.14
CA GLN A 7 40.32 16.29 -21.57
C GLN A 7 39.27 16.19 -22.69
N ALA A 8 38.26 15.34 -22.51
CA ALA A 8 36.99 15.40 -23.23
C ALA A 8 35.90 15.86 -22.24
N SER A 9 35.24 16.95 -22.60
CA SER A 9 34.26 17.70 -21.81
C SER A 9 32.87 17.07 -21.80
N SER A 10 32.21 17.00 -20.62
CA SER A 10 30.87 17.58 -20.32
C SER A 10 30.23 16.94 -19.07
N GLY A 11 30.14 17.67 -17.95
CA GLY A 11 29.39 17.27 -16.73
C GLY A 11 29.83 18.08 -15.49
N PRO A 12 28.94 18.44 -14.54
CA PRO A 12 29.13 19.57 -13.64
C PRO A 12 30.25 19.36 -12.60
N SER A 13 31.04 20.43 -12.44
CA SER A 13 32.26 20.54 -11.64
C SER A 13 32.07 20.14 -10.17
N SER A 14 32.77 19.10 -9.73
CA SER A 14 32.93 18.77 -8.30
C SER A 14 34.19 19.43 -7.76
N VAL A 15 34.07 20.31 -6.75
CA VAL A 15 35.22 20.95 -6.09
C VAL A 15 35.68 20.07 -4.92
N CYS A 16 36.88 19.50 -5.01
CA CYS A 16 37.55 18.84 -3.87
C CYS A 16 38.46 19.83 -3.14
N LEU A 17 38.29 19.99 -1.83
CA LEU A 17 39.20 20.75 -0.96
C LEU A 17 40.06 19.79 -0.11
N PRO A 18 41.35 20.06 0.09
CA PRO A 18 42.22 19.26 0.95
C PRO A 18 41.91 19.45 2.46
N LEU A 19 42.11 18.39 3.25
CA LEU A 19 41.82 18.37 4.69
C LEU A 19 42.66 19.40 5.48
N GLY A 20 42.00 20.17 6.36
CA GLY A 20 42.67 20.86 7.46
C GLY A 20 42.38 22.35 7.66
N GLN A 21 41.55 23.00 6.83
CA GLN A 21 41.21 24.42 7.04
C GLN A 21 39.79 24.62 7.62
N ARG A 22 39.66 25.58 8.55
CA ARG A 22 38.38 26.06 9.07
C ARG A 22 37.67 26.86 7.99
N ILE A 23 36.38 26.58 7.78
CA ILE A 23 35.52 27.34 6.87
C ILE A 23 35.36 28.76 7.43
N SER A 24 35.88 29.78 6.73
CA SER A 24 35.60 31.18 7.05
C SER A 24 34.27 31.61 6.43
N SER A 25 33.62 32.62 7.03
CA SER A 25 32.30 33.11 6.65
C SER A 25 32.18 33.65 5.22
N SER A 26 33.28 33.79 4.47
CA SER A 26 33.24 34.25 3.07
C SER A 26 32.98 33.13 2.04
N CYS A 27 32.93 31.86 2.45
CA CYS A 27 32.67 30.74 1.52
C CYS A 27 31.18 30.42 1.32
N CYS A 28 30.28 30.98 2.16
CA CYS A 28 28.84 30.74 2.07
C CYS A 28 28.09 31.61 1.04
N SER A 29 28.74 32.62 0.44
CA SER A 29 28.05 33.56 -0.47
C SER A 29 28.05 33.16 -1.95
N GLN A 30 28.48 31.93 -2.30
CA GLN A 30 28.54 31.47 -3.69
C GLN A 30 27.73 30.18 -3.98
N LEU A 31 26.87 29.73 -3.08
CA LEU A 31 26.03 28.55 -3.30
C LEU A 31 24.58 28.95 -3.58
N SER A 32 24.11 28.74 -4.82
CA SER A 32 22.68 28.76 -5.14
C SER A 32 22.00 27.49 -4.64
N THR A 33 20.73 27.62 -4.25
CA THR A 33 19.86 26.56 -3.73
C THR A 33 19.94 25.25 -4.54
N GLY A 34 20.30 24.14 -3.89
CA GLY A 34 20.14 22.79 -4.45
C GLY A 34 21.37 21.85 -4.45
N GLN A 35 22.50 22.18 -3.82
CA GLN A 35 23.66 21.28 -3.77
C GLN A 35 23.84 20.61 -2.40
N SER A 36 23.98 19.28 -2.40
CA SER A 36 24.27 18.46 -1.22
C SER A 36 25.78 18.22 -1.07
N ILE A 37 26.32 18.46 0.12
CA ILE A 37 27.72 18.15 0.46
C ILE A 37 27.79 16.71 0.96
N VAL A 38 28.54 15.85 0.27
CA VAL A 38 28.82 14.46 0.70
C VAL A 38 30.20 14.42 1.37
N LEU A 39 30.24 14.19 2.67
CA LEU A 39 31.47 13.94 3.42
C LEU A 39 31.75 12.43 3.48
N LEU A 40 32.74 11.96 2.72
CA LEU A 40 33.24 10.59 2.81
C LEU A 40 34.27 10.49 3.96
N ARG A 41 33.98 9.68 4.99
CA ARG A 41 34.98 9.26 5.98
C ARG A 41 35.62 7.95 5.52
N SER A 42 36.93 8.00 5.28
CA SER A 42 37.80 6.82 5.18
C SER A 42 38.11 6.31 6.60
N GLN A 43 37.92 5.01 6.86
CA GLN A 43 38.40 4.35 8.06
C GLN A 43 39.78 3.73 7.79
N THR A 44 40.80 4.19 8.51
CA THR A 44 42.04 3.46 8.75
C THR A 44 42.19 3.16 10.23
N ALA A 45 42.66 1.94 10.51
CA ALA A 45 42.76 1.32 11.82
C ALA A 45 43.63 2.09 12.84
N GLY A 46 43.21 2.05 14.10
CA GLY A 46 44.01 2.49 15.25
C GLY A 46 43.22 2.38 16.56
N LYS A 47 43.67 1.49 17.45
CA LYS A 47 43.14 1.25 18.80
C LYS A 47 43.07 2.55 19.62
N LEU A 48 41.97 2.75 20.35
CA LEU A 48 41.98 3.52 21.60
C LEU A 48 40.84 3.04 22.51
N ASP A 49 41.21 2.58 23.70
CA ASP A 49 40.32 2.22 24.81
C ASP A 49 39.58 3.44 25.36
N LEU A 50 38.26 3.34 25.56
CA LEU A 50 37.48 4.24 26.43
C LEU A 50 36.30 3.49 27.08
N PRO A 51 35.82 3.94 28.27
CA PRO A 51 35.06 3.13 29.20
C PRO A 51 33.55 3.12 28.93
N LEU A 52 32.91 2.06 29.42
CA LEU A 52 31.46 1.90 29.60
C LEU A 52 30.84 3.11 30.32
N SER A 53 30.05 3.90 29.59
CA SER A 53 28.94 4.65 30.16
C SER A 53 27.72 4.54 29.24
N PHE A 54 26.73 3.79 29.73
CA PHE A 54 25.39 3.71 29.16
C PHE A 54 24.74 5.11 29.24
N LEU A 55 24.69 5.81 28.11
CA LEU A 55 23.79 6.94 27.92
C LEU A 55 22.51 6.41 27.27
N SER A 56 21.53 6.14 28.14
CA SER A 56 20.13 5.95 27.79
C SER A 56 19.64 7.19 27.03
N VAL A 57 19.46 7.05 25.72
CA VAL A 57 18.68 8.02 24.94
C VAL A 57 17.22 7.74 25.23
N ALA A 58 16.67 8.52 26.17
CA ALA A 58 15.25 8.58 26.41
C ALA A 58 14.52 8.89 25.09
N HIS A 59 13.77 7.91 24.60
CA HIS A 59 12.82 8.12 23.53
C HIS A 59 11.80 9.15 23.99
N SER A 60 11.79 10.32 23.35
CA SER A 60 10.68 11.25 23.48
C SER A 60 9.40 10.57 23.00
N PRO A 61 8.28 10.65 23.73
CA PRO A 61 7.05 10.01 23.32
C PRO A 61 6.54 10.70 22.05
N VAL A 62 6.40 9.92 20.97
CA VAL A 62 5.64 10.35 19.78
C VAL A 62 4.21 10.64 20.24
N SER A 63 3.87 11.93 20.26
CA SER A 63 2.55 12.44 20.60
C SER A 63 1.47 11.79 19.72
N LYS A 64 0.63 10.96 20.32
CA LYS A 64 -0.65 10.50 19.77
C LYS A 64 -1.71 11.61 19.89
N ARG A 65 -1.53 12.72 19.19
CA ARG A 65 -2.62 13.66 18.92
C ARG A 65 -2.62 13.95 17.43
N GLY A 66 -3.69 13.52 16.75
CA GLY A 66 -4.01 14.07 15.44
C GLY A 66 -4.03 15.59 15.57
N SER A 67 -3.13 16.26 14.84
CA SER A 67 -3.00 17.72 14.91
C SER A 67 -4.34 18.35 14.51
N PRO A 68 -4.93 19.25 15.33
CA PRO A 68 -6.19 19.92 15.00
C PRO A 68 -6.10 20.74 13.70
N ARG A 69 -4.89 21.10 13.25
CA ARG A 69 -4.69 21.71 11.93
C ARG A 69 -5.06 20.79 10.77
N ARG A 70 -4.89 19.47 10.89
CA ARG A 70 -5.20 18.54 9.80
C ARG A 70 -6.72 18.40 9.61
N ALA A 71 -7.46 18.24 10.71
CA ALA A 71 -8.93 18.21 10.65
C ALA A 71 -9.50 19.53 10.10
N ALA A 72 -8.92 20.67 10.51
CA ALA A 72 -9.33 21.97 10.00
C ALA A 72 -8.99 22.18 8.50
N ILE A 73 -7.83 21.72 8.02
CA ILE A 73 -7.45 21.82 6.59
C ILE A 73 -8.32 20.90 5.73
N VAL A 74 -8.59 19.66 6.18
CA VAL A 74 -9.49 18.74 5.46
C VAL A 74 -10.91 19.29 5.42
N MET A 75 -11.41 19.86 6.52
CA MET A 75 -12.73 20.51 6.53
C MET A 75 -12.79 21.78 5.68
N ALA A 76 -11.74 22.61 5.65
CA ALA A 76 -11.66 23.82 4.83
C ALA A 76 -11.58 23.50 3.31
N ALA A 77 -10.78 22.50 2.92
CA ALA A 77 -10.71 22.05 1.53
C ALA A 77 -11.97 21.32 1.06
N ALA A 78 -12.68 20.63 1.98
CA ALA A 78 -14.00 20.06 1.72
C ALA A 78 -15.08 21.13 1.55
N THR A 79 -14.95 22.31 2.16
CA THR A 79 -15.94 23.40 2.03
C THR A 79 -15.83 24.16 0.70
N GLU A 80 -14.64 24.25 0.09
CA GLU A 80 -14.50 24.79 -1.29
C GLU A 80 -14.91 23.79 -2.39
N ASN A 81 -14.85 22.48 -2.13
CA ASN A 81 -15.17 21.42 -3.10
C ASN A 81 -16.46 20.63 -2.83
N ALA A 82 -17.30 21.10 -1.89
CA ALA A 82 -18.56 20.44 -1.52
C ALA A 82 -19.54 20.27 -2.70
N ASN A 83 -19.28 20.91 -3.84
CA ASN A 83 -20.08 20.82 -5.06
C ASN A 83 -19.74 19.64 -5.98
N LEU A 84 -18.64 18.91 -5.75
CA LEU A 84 -18.31 17.74 -6.59
C LEU A 84 -19.27 16.58 -6.31
N LYS A 85 -19.90 16.06 -7.36
CA LYS A 85 -20.72 14.84 -7.31
C LYS A 85 -19.83 13.62 -7.48
N ILE A 86 -19.89 12.70 -6.53
CA ILE A 86 -18.95 11.57 -6.47
C ILE A 86 -19.66 10.27 -6.81
N GLY A 87 -19.10 9.52 -7.74
CA GLY A 87 -19.52 8.16 -8.04
C GLY A 87 -18.68 7.15 -7.27
N PHE A 88 -19.27 6.02 -6.87
CA PHE A 88 -18.52 4.93 -6.25
C PHE A 88 -18.95 3.58 -6.83
N LEU A 89 -18.03 2.90 -7.51
CA LEU A 89 -18.25 1.59 -8.14
C LEU A 89 -17.58 0.49 -7.29
N GLY A 90 -18.37 -0.42 -6.75
CA GLY A 90 -17.88 -1.56 -5.98
C GLY A 90 -17.94 -1.35 -4.48
N LEU A 91 -18.84 -2.08 -3.82
CA LEU A 91 -19.13 -1.97 -2.38
C LEU A 91 -18.70 -3.25 -1.64
N GLY A 92 -17.42 -3.60 -1.80
CA GLY A 92 -16.76 -4.64 -1.00
C GLY A 92 -16.31 -4.13 0.38
N ILE A 93 -15.46 -4.92 1.06
CA ILE A 93 -14.90 -4.58 2.39
C ILE A 93 -14.30 -3.17 2.40
N MET A 94 -13.52 -2.83 1.37
CA MET A 94 -12.86 -1.52 1.26
C MET A 94 -13.83 -0.44 0.76
N GLY A 95 -14.61 -0.75 -0.28
CA GLY A 95 -15.45 0.22 -0.98
C GLY A 95 -16.53 0.85 -0.07
N VAL A 96 -17.20 0.05 0.76
CA VAL A 96 -18.21 0.55 1.70
C VAL A 96 -17.60 1.56 2.68
N ALA A 97 -16.45 1.23 3.26
CA ALA A 97 -15.76 2.10 4.21
C ALA A 97 -15.28 3.41 3.55
N MET A 98 -14.73 3.32 2.34
CA MET A 98 -14.24 4.47 1.58
C MET A 98 -15.38 5.41 1.17
N ALA A 99 -16.46 4.89 0.60
CA ALA A 99 -17.63 5.68 0.20
C ALA A 99 -18.28 6.39 1.41
N ARG A 100 -18.41 5.69 2.55
CA ARG A 100 -18.92 6.27 3.79
C ARG A 100 -18.09 7.44 4.29
N ASN A 101 -16.76 7.41 4.16
CA ASN A 101 -15.93 8.53 4.57
C ASN A 101 -16.20 9.78 3.72
N LEU A 102 -16.42 9.61 2.41
CA LEU A 102 -16.79 10.71 1.52
C LEU A 102 -18.16 11.30 1.91
N MET A 103 -19.14 10.45 2.22
CA MET A 103 -20.45 10.90 2.70
C MET A 103 -20.35 11.67 4.02
N LYS A 104 -19.58 11.17 4.99
CA LYS A 104 -19.35 11.85 6.28
C LYS A 104 -18.63 13.19 6.13
N ALA A 105 -17.84 13.35 5.08
CA ALA A 105 -17.19 14.63 4.74
C ALA A 105 -18.13 15.61 4.01
N GLY A 106 -19.38 15.21 3.74
CA GLY A 106 -20.41 16.07 3.15
C GLY A 106 -20.53 15.98 1.62
N TYR A 107 -19.81 15.07 0.96
CA TYR A 107 -19.94 14.89 -0.49
C TYR A 107 -21.26 14.20 -0.85
N SER A 108 -21.85 14.60 -1.98
CA SER A 108 -22.97 13.87 -2.59
C SER A 108 -22.43 12.63 -3.29
N VAL A 109 -22.74 11.43 -2.77
CA VAL A 109 -22.23 10.15 -3.29
C VAL A 109 -23.34 9.36 -3.97
N THR A 110 -23.08 8.94 -5.21
CA THR A 110 -23.88 7.97 -5.97
C THR A 110 -23.13 6.64 -6.04
N VAL A 111 -23.70 5.58 -5.50
CA VAL A 111 -23.05 4.26 -5.44
C VAL A 111 -23.64 3.30 -6.47
N TRP A 112 -22.81 2.37 -6.93
CA TRP A 112 -23.23 1.22 -7.70
C TRP A 112 -22.43 -0.01 -7.30
N ASN A 113 -23.08 -1.16 -7.29
CA ASN A 113 -22.43 -2.45 -7.10
C ASN A 113 -23.16 -3.53 -7.89
N ARG A 114 -22.42 -4.49 -8.47
CA ARG A 114 -22.99 -5.61 -9.24
C ARG A 114 -24.09 -6.37 -8.49
N SER A 115 -23.95 -6.51 -7.17
CA SER A 115 -25.00 -7.05 -6.29
C SER A 115 -25.72 -5.87 -5.62
N PRO A 116 -26.96 -5.53 -6.03
CA PRO A 116 -27.65 -4.33 -5.55
C PRO A 116 -27.87 -4.31 -4.03
N ASP A 117 -28.02 -5.49 -3.41
CA ASP A 117 -28.19 -5.60 -1.95
C ASP A 117 -27.05 -4.97 -1.14
N LYS A 118 -25.84 -4.88 -1.71
CA LYS A 118 -24.71 -4.23 -1.04
C LYS A 118 -24.81 -2.70 -1.00
N CYS A 119 -25.71 -2.10 -1.78
CA CYS A 119 -25.95 -0.65 -1.77
C CYS A 119 -26.85 -0.23 -0.60
N LYS A 120 -27.71 -1.13 -0.09
CA LYS A 120 -28.75 -0.83 0.91
C LYS A 120 -28.23 -0.13 2.17
N GLU A 121 -27.05 -0.53 2.65
CA GLU A 121 -26.43 0.06 3.83
C GLU A 121 -26.12 1.55 3.61
N LEU A 122 -25.44 1.88 2.51
CA LEU A 122 -25.09 3.28 2.20
C LEU A 122 -26.29 4.09 1.71
N GLU A 123 -27.25 3.47 1.04
CA GLU A 123 -28.54 4.10 0.69
C GLU A 123 -29.27 4.58 1.95
N GLY A 124 -29.36 3.72 2.97
CA GLY A 124 -29.93 4.09 4.28
C GLY A 124 -29.15 5.19 5.01
N GLU A 125 -27.87 5.39 4.67
CA GLU A 125 -27.02 6.49 5.16
C GLU A 125 -27.11 7.75 4.30
N GLY A 126 -27.88 7.74 3.20
CA GLY A 126 -28.12 8.90 2.33
C GLY A 126 -27.39 8.90 0.98
N ALA A 127 -26.75 7.80 0.58
CA ALA A 127 -26.19 7.67 -0.75
C ALA A 127 -27.29 7.51 -1.80
N SER A 128 -27.10 8.08 -2.99
CA SER A 128 -27.94 7.75 -4.15
C SER A 128 -27.49 6.41 -4.74
N VAL A 129 -28.40 5.62 -5.30
CA VAL A 129 -28.08 4.33 -5.93
C VAL A 129 -28.31 4.42 -7.44
N ALA A 130 -27.29 4.16 -8.24
CA ALA A 130 -27.39 4.11 -9.69
C ALA A 130 -27.87 2.73 -10.18
N GLY A 131 -28.61 2.69 -11.30
CA GLY A 131 -29.08 1.45 -11.92
C GLY A 131 -27.97 0.68 -12.63
N SER A 132 -26.96 1.38 -13.14
CA SER A 132 -25.80 0.81 -13.83
C SER A 132 -24.50 1.56 -13.51
N ALA A 133 -23.36 0.98 -13.88
CA ALA A 133 -22.06 1.65 -13.78
C ALA A 133 -22.01 2.92 -14.66
N ALA A 134 -22.59 2.86 -15.86
CA ALA A 134 -22.74 4.01 -16.74
C ALA A 134 -23.54 5.15 -16.07
N ASP A 135 -24.68 4.84 -15.45
CA ASP A 135 -25.51 5.86 -14.78
C ASP A 135 -24.75 6.51 -13.60
N CYS A 136 -23.99 5.72 -12.83
CA CYS A 136 -23.19 6.21 -11.72
C CYS A 136 -22.15 7.23 -12.21
N VAL A 137 -21.43 6.90 -13.29
CA VAL A 137 -20.43 7.80 -13.87
C VAL A 137 -21.08 9.01 -14.56
N ALA A 138 -22.20 8.84 -15.24
CA ALA A 138 -22.95 9.92 -15.86
C ALA A 138 -23.43 10.96 -14.84
N ALA A 139 -23.82 10.52 -13.64
CA ALA A 139 -24.27 11.40 -12.56
C ALA A 139 -23.13 12.11 -11.78
N SER A 140 -21.87 11.75 -12.05
CA SER A 140 -20.72 12.14 -11.23
C SER A 140 -19.67 12.97 -11.97
N ASP A 141 -18.96 13.82 -11.25
CA ASP A 141 -17.78 14.56 -11.74
C ASP A 141 -16.52 13.71 -11.63
N ILE A 142 -16.39 12.95 -10.54
CA ILE A 142 -15.32 11.98 -10.30
C ILE A 142 -15.96 10.70 -9.79
N THR A 143 -15.57 9.57 -10.37
CA THR A 143 -16.00 8.24 -9.93
C THR A 143 -14.82 7.44 -9.42
N VAL A 144 -14.93 6.89 -8.21
CA VAL A 144 -13.95 5.99 -7.62
C VAL A 144 -14.40 4.54 -7.85
N ALA A 145 -13.54 3.69 -8.41
CA ALA A 145 -13.77 2.26 -8.52
C ALA A 145 -12.94 1.49 -7.49
N MET A 146 -13.53 0.51 -6.81
CA MET A 146 -12.84 -0.35 -5.83
C MET A 146 -13.29 -1.81 -6.02
N LEU A 147 -12.59 -2.51 -6.89
CA LEU A 147 -13.00 -3.80 -7.43
C LEU A 147 -12.01 -4.92 -7.06
N ALA A 148 -12.47 -6.17 -7.16
CA ALA A 148 -11.80 -7.32 -6.55
C ALA A 148 -10.49 -7.72 -7.28
N ASP A 149 -10.49 -7.66 -8.60
CA ASP A 149 -9.46 -8.24 -9.46
C ASP A 149 -9.44 -7.55 -10.84
N PRO A 150 -8.40 -7.82 -11.66
CA PRO A 150 -8.28 -7.29 -13.02
C PRO A 150 -9.51 -7.49 -13.92
N ALA A 151 -10.13 -8.66 -13.87
CA ALA A 151 -11.28 -8.97 -14.72
C ALA A 151 -12.50 -8.11 -14.34
N ALA A 152 -12.74 -7.91 -13.04
CA ALA A 152 -13.77 -7.02 -12.55
C ALA A 152 -13.51 -5.55 -12.94
N ALA A 153 -12.25 -5.09 -12.83
CA ALA A 153 -11.86 -3.74 -13.22
C ALA A 153 -12.14 -3.46 -14.70
N LEU A 154 -11.72 -4.36 -15.59
CA LEU A 154 -11.98 -4.24 -17.03
C LEU A 154 -13.46 -4.28 -17.37
N ALA A 155 -14.21 -5.21 -16.78
CA ALA A 155 -15.64 -5.34 -17.04
C ALA A 155 -16.39 -4.07 -16.64
N VAL A 156 -16.16 -3.56 -15.43
CA VAL A 156 -16.83 -2.35 -14.94
C VAL A 156 -16.40 -1.10 -15.70
N ALA A 157 -15.14 -1.00 -16.13
CA ALA A 157 -14.68 0.11 -16.97
C ALA A 157 -15.41 0.14 -18.32
N ARG A 158 -15.62 -1.03 -18.94
CA ARG A 158 -16.41 -1.15 -20.19
C ARG A 158 -17.87 -0.78 -19.96
N ASP A 159 -18.49 -1.29 -18.90
CA ASP A 159 -19.88 -1.00 -18.56
C ASP A 159 -20.09 0.48 -18.21
N ALA A 160 -19.06 1.15 -17.67
CA ALA A 160 -19.06 2.57 -17.35
C ALA A 160 -18.86 3.48 -18.57
N ALA A 161 -18.32 2.96 -19.68
CA ALA A 161 -17.79 3.77 -20.78
C ALA A 161 -18.83 4.71 -21.40
N SER A 162 -20.07 4.28 -21.57
CA SER A 162 -21.14 5.10 -22.14
C SER A 162 -21.59 6.28 -21.26
N GLY A 163 -21.25 6.26 -19.96
CA GLY A 163 -21.51 7.36 -19.02
C GLY A 163 -20.34 8.35 -18.89
N LEU A 164 -19.18 8.04 -19.46
CA LEU A 164 -18.01 8.92 -19.49
C LEU A 164 -18.14 9.97 -20.60
N ALA A 165 -17.51 11.11 -20.36
CA ALA A 165 -17.46 12.26 -21.26
C ALA A 165 -16.39 13.24 -20.79
N ALA A 166 -16.10 14.25 -21.63
CA ALA A 166 -15.19 15.33 -21.29
C ALA A 166 -15.53 15.97 -19.93
N GLY A 167 -14.50 16.15 -19.09
CA GLY A 167 -14.63 16.73 -17.75
C GLY A 167 -14.89 15.73 -16.62
N LYS A 168 -15.25 14.48 -16.94
CA LYS A 168 -15.42 13.39 -15.97
C LYS A 168 -14.08 12.72 -15.64
N GLY A 169 -13.91 12.35 -14.37
CA GLY A 169 -12.74 11.62 -13.88
C GLY A 169 -13.08 10.21 -13.42
N TYR A 170 -12.24 9.24 -13.77
CA TYR A 170 -12.31 7.86 -13.30
C TYR A 170 -11.06 7.54 -12.48
N VAL A 171 -11.23 7.26 -11.20
CA VAL A 171 -10.17 6.93 -10.25
C VAL A 171 -10.29 5.45 -9.87
N ASP A 172 -9.40 4.62 -10.39
CA ASP A 172 -9.42 3.17 -10.09
C ASP A 172 -8.50 2.84 -8.91
N ALA A 173 -9.11 2.53 -7.76
CA ALA A 173 -8.40 2.14 -6.54
C ALA A 173 -8.22 0.61 -6.40
N SER A 174 -8.60 -0.16 -7.42
CA SER A 174 -8.47 -1.62 -7.44
C SER A 174 -7.00 -2.04 -7.49
N THR A 175 -6.66 -3.16 -6.84
CA THR A 175 -5.33 -3.78 -7.02
C THR A 175 -5.35 -4.66 -8.27
N VAL A 176 -4.67 -4.20 -9.31
CA VAL A 176 -4.50 -4.86 -10.62
C VAL A 176 -3.04 -4.82 -11.05
N ASP A 177 -2.70 -5.52 -12.13
CA ASP A 177 -1.42 -5.38 -12.83
C ASP A 177 -1.38 -4.12 -13.73
N ALA A 178 -0.17 -3.72 -14.13
CA ALA A 178 0.05 -2.52 -14.92
C ALA A 178 -0.61 -2.58 -16.31
N GLU A 179 -0.64 -3.75 -16.95
CA GLU A 179 -1.30 -3.92 -18.25
C GLU A 179 -2.80 -3.66 -18.14
N THR A 180 -3.44 -4.23 -17.11
CA THR A 180 -4.85 -3.97 -16.83
C THR A 180 -5.12 -2.50 -16.55
N ALA A 181 -4.30 -1.82 -15.74
CA ALA A 181 -4.45 -0.40 -15.48
C ALA A 181 -4.35 0.44 -16.77
N GLN A 182 -3.44 0.07 -17.68
CA GLN A 182 -3.30 0.72 -18.99
C GLN A 182 -4.53 0.48 -19.88
N GLN A 183 -5.07 -0.74 -19.91
CA GLN A 183 -6.28 -1.06 -20.67
C GLN A 183 -7.50 -0.31 -20.13
N VAL A 184 -7.69 -0.24 -18.81
CA VAL A 184 -8.75 0.57 -18.19
C VAL A 184 -8.55 2.05 -18.54
N SER A 185 -7.32 2.56 -18.44
CA SER A 185 -7.02 3.94 -18.85
C SER A 185 -7.41 4.20 -20.30
N GLN A 186 -7.17 3.25 -21.21
CA GLN A 186 -7.50 3.41 -22.62
C GLN A 186 -9.01 3.49 -22.82
N ILE A 187 -9.78 2.56 -22.22
CA ILE A 187 -11.25 2.55 -22.28
C ILE A 187 -11.82 3.89 -21.79
N VAL A 188 -11.32 4.38 -20.66
CA VAL A 188 -11.81 5.64 -20.06
C VAL A 188 -11.51 6.84 -20.97
N LYS A 189 -10.29 6.90 -21.54
CA LYS A 189 -9.86 8.02 -22.39
C LYS A 189 -10.55 8.01 -23.75
N GLU A 190 -10.78 6.85 -24.35
CA GLU A 190 -11.55 6.71 -25.60
C GLU A 190 -13.01 7.17 -25.43
N ALA A 191 -13.58 6.98 -24.24
CA ALA A 191 -14.89 7.52 -23.88
C ALA A 191 -14.86 9.01 -23.47
N GLY A 192 -13.71 9.69 -23.58
CA GLY A 192 -13.55 11.13 -23.31
C GLY A 192 -13.32 11.49 -21.84
N GLY A 193 -13.18 10.51 -20.95
CA GLY A 193 -12.87 10.74 -19.54
C GLY A 193 -11.37 10.91 -19.25
N SER A 194 -11.06 11.42 -18.06
CA SER A 194 -9.70 11.41 -17.49
C SER A 194 -9.52 10.20 -16.56
N TYR A 195 -8.31 9.63 -16.51
CA TYR A 195 -8.03 8.41 -15.75
C TYR A 195 -6.88 8.58 -14.77
N LEU A 196 -7.07 8.06 -13.56
CA LEU A 196 -6.07 7.95 -12.51
C LEU A 196 -6.15 6.55 -11.90
N GLU A 197 -5.06 5.79 -11.92
CA GLU A 197 -4.94 4.64 -11.00
C GLU A 197 -4.60 5.19 -9.62
N ALA A 198 -5.20 4.65 -8.57
CA ALA A 198 -4.95 5.02 -7.19
C ALA A 198 -5.09 3.83 -6.23
N PRO A 199 -4.43 2.68 -6.49
CA PRO A 199 -4.45 1.55 -5.55
C PRO A 199 -4.00 1.96 -4.15
N VAL A 200 -4.58 1.30 -3.14
CA VAL A 200 -4.41 1.69 -1.74
C VAL A 200 -3.57 0.71 -0.94
N SER A 201 -2.68 1.22 -0.08
CA SER A 201 -2.07 0.46 1.01
C SER A 201 -2.80 0.73 2.33
N GLY A 202 -3.13 -0.35 3.03
CA GLY A 202 -4.07 -0.39 4.15
C GLY A 202 -5.13 -1.46 3.92
N SER A 203 -5.81 -1.84 5.01
CA SER A 203 -6.90 -2.84 5.00
C SER A 203 -8.18 -2.20 5.53
N LYS A 204 -9.15 -3.01 5.96
CA LYS A 204 -10.46 -2.59 6.45
C LYS A 204 -10.39 -1.45 7.47
N GLN A 205 -9.59 -1.61 8.53
CA GLN A 205 -9.51 -0.58 9.58
C GLN A 205 -8.93 0.75 9.08
N PRO A 206 -7.79 0.80 8.35
CA PRO A 206 -7.36 2.03 7.71
C PRO A 206 -8.39 2.67 6.76
N ALA A 207 -9.17 1.87 6.04
CA ALA A 207 -10.25 2.37 5.19
C ALA A 207 -11.36 3.03 6.02
N GLU A 208 -11.83 2.37 7.09
CA GLU A 208 -12.84 2.93 8.02
C GLU A 208 -12.37 4.22 8.69
N GLN A 209 -11.07 4.36 8.91
CA GLN A 209 -10.47 5.50 9.61
C GLN A 209 -10.04 6.65 8.67
N GLY A 210 -10.13 6.49 7.35
CA GLY A 210 -9.62 7.49 6.41
C GLY A 210 -8.09 7.62 6.45
N THR A 211 -7.37 6.52 6.68
CA THR A 211 -5.91 6.50 6.87
C THR A 211 -5.15 5.63 5.87
N LEU A 212 -5.78 5.35 4.72
CA LEU A 212 -5.16 4.67 3.58
C LEU A 212 -3.97 5.47 3.01
N ILE A 213 -3.10 4.80 2.28
CA ILE A 213 -2.04 5.42 1.48
C ILE A 213 -2.38 5.16 0.02
N PHE A 214 -2.64 6.20 -0.76
CA PHE A 214 -2.90 6.11 -2.19
C PHE A 214 -1.60 6.13 -3.00
N LEU A 215 -1.45 5.18 -3.93
CA LEU A 215 -0.31 5.03 -4.83
C LEU A 215 -0.76 5.39 -6.24
N CYS A 216 -0.68 6.66 -6.60
CA CYS A 216 -1.35 7.20 -7.78
C CYS A 216 -0.45 7.24 -9.02
N GLY A 217 -1.04 7.03 -10.19
CA GLY A 217 -0.40 7.22 -11.50
C GLY A 217 -1.42 7.60 -12.58
N GLY A 218 -0.98 8.32 -13.62
CA GLY A 218 -1.83 8.72 -14.74
C GLY A 218 -1.95 10.24 -14.90
N ASP A 219 -3.18 10.74 -14.94
CA ASP A 219 -3.45 12.15 -15.20
C ASP A 219 -3.16 13.03 -13.97
N GLN A 220 -2.17 13.93 -14.09
CA GLN A 220 -1.79 14.86 -13.03
C GLN A 220 -2.93 15.84 -12.68
N ALA A 221 -3.67 16.34 -13.67
CA ALA A 221 -4.76 17.27 -13.41
C ALA A 221 -5.92 16.57 -12.69
N LEU A 222 -6.20 15.30 -13.02
CA LEU A 222 -7.16 14.50 -12.26
C LEU A 222 -6.64 14.17 -10.85
N PHE A 223 -5.35 13.88 -10.68
CA PHE A 223 -4.75 13.69 -9.34
C PHE A 223 -4.95 14.93 -8.46
N ASP A 224 -4.71 16.12 -9.00
CA ASP A 224 -4.89 17.38 -8.28
C ASP A 224 -6.37 17.63 -7.95
N LYS A 225 -7.26 17.45 -8.95
CA LYS A 225 -8.72 17.57 -8.79
C LYS A 225 -9.28 16.56 -7.78
N ALA A 226 -8.77 15.33 -7.78
CA ALA A 226 -9.18 14.27 -6.87
C ALA A 226 -8.54 14.38 -5.47
N GLY A 227 -7.51 15.22 -5.32
CA GLY A 227 -6.71 15.37 -4.11
C GLY A 227 -7.51 15.51 -2.81
N PRO A 228 -8.55 16.36 -2.75
CA PRO A 228 -9.39 16.50 -1.55
C PRO A 228 -10.16 15.22 -1.18
N LEU A 229 -10.63 14.45 -2.18
CA LEU A 229 -11.34 13.19 -1.94
C LEU A 229 -10.38 12.12 -1.37
N LEU A 230 -9.18 12.05 -1.94
CA LEU A 230 -8.14 11.13 -1.50
C LEU A 230 -7.67 11.45 -0.07
N ASP A 231 -7.65 12.74 0.33
CA ASP A 231 -7.30 13.16 1.70
C ASP A 231 -8.37 12.81 2.74
N VAL A 232 -9.63 12.68 2.33
CA VAL A 232 -10.72 12.21 3.20
C VAL A 232 -10.60 10.71 3.45
N MET A 233 -10.25 9.95 2.43
CA MET A 233 -10.15 8.49 2.50
C MET A 233 -8.77 8.01 2.99
N GLY A 234 -7.77 8.90 3.00
CA GLY A 234 -6.37 8.53 3.15
C GLY A 234 -5.55 9.49 4.00
N LYS A 235 -4.49 8.95 4.60
CA LYS A 235 -3.49 9.76 5.31
C LYS A 235 -2.38 10.29 4.40
N ALA A 236 -2.22 9.72 3.21
CA ALA A 236 -1.19 10.12 2.25
C ALA A 236 -1.61 9.73 0.83
N LYS A 237 -1.13 10.49 -0.16
CA LYS A 237 -1.24 10.22 -1.58
C LYS A 237 0.11 10.51 -2.25
N LEU A 238 0.60 9.58 -3.06
CA LEU A 238 1.86 9.72 -3.78
C LEU A 238 1.55 9.71 -5.28
N PHE A 239 2.10 10.64 -6.04
CA PHE A 239 2.03 10.62 -7.50
C PHE A 239 3.30 9.99 -8.06
N LEU A 240 3.15 8.84 -8.70
CA LEU A 240 4.22 7.98 -9.18
C LEU A 240 4.44 8.11 -10.69
N GLY A 241 3.85 9.12 -11.33
CA GLY A 241 4.00 9.40 -12.76
C GLY A 241 2.96 8.69 -13.60
N ASN A 242 3.42 7.91 -14.59
CA ASN A 242 2.56 7.33 -15.62
C ASN A 242 1.66 6.19 -15.11
N VAL A 243 0.61 5.88 -15.87
CA VAL A 243 -0.25 4.70 -15.63
C VAL A 243 0.58 3.41 -15.65
N GLY A 244 0.33 2.55 -14.67
CA GLY A 244 1.04 1.32 -14.39
C GLY A 244 2.01 1.44 -13.21
N ASN A 245 2.50 2.64 -12.88
CA ASN A 245 3.45 2.81 -11.78
C ASN A 245 2.79 2.63 -10.40
N GLY A 246 1.54 3.08 -10.25
CA GLY A 246 0.72 2.84 -9.07
C GLY A 246 0.43 1.36 -8.86
N ALA A 247 -0.04 0.68 -9.92
CA ALA A 247 -0.24 -0.76 -9.93
C ALA A 247 1.04 -1.54 -9.54
N ASN A 248 2.16 -1.25 -10.20
CA ASN A 248 3.45 -1.91 -9.93
C ASN A 248 3.92 -1.69 -8.49
N MET A 249 3.87 -0.45 -7.99
CA MET A 249 4.25 -0.16 -6.60
C MET A 249 3.36 -0.91 -5.61
N LYS A 250 2.05 -1.00 -5.89
CA LYS A 250 1.12 -1.75 -5.04
C LYS A 250 1.45 -3.25 -5.02
N LEU A 251 1.75 -3.86 -6.17
CA LEU A 251 2.15 -5.26 -6.25
C LEU A 251 3.46 -5.53 -5.51
N VAL A 252 4.45 -4.64 -5.62
CA VAL A 252 5.71 -4.74 -4.84
C VAL A 252 5.42 -4.72 -3.34
N VAL A 253 4.59 -3.79 -2.86
CA VAL A 253 4.20 -3.70 -1.44
C VAL A 253 3.48 -4.97 -0.98
N ASN A 254 2.51 -5.46 -1.75
CA ASN A 254 1.73 -6.64 -1.37
C ASN A 254 2.51 -7.95 -1.51
N MET A 255 3.50 -8.01 -2.39
CA MET A 255 4.46 -9.12 -2.45
C MET A 255 5.29 -9.22 -1.17
N ILE A 256 5.86 -8.10 -0.71
CA ILE A 256 6.63 -8.05 0.54
C ILE A 256 5.72 -8.44 1.72
N MET A 257 4.49 -7.91 1.74
CA MET A 257 3.50 -8.22 2.78
C MET A 257 3.14 -9.71 2.83
N GLY A 258 2.88 -10.32 1.68
CA GLY A 258 2.53 -11.74 1.59
C GLY A 258 3.67 -12.65 2.01
N ALA A 259 4.89 -12.39 1.53
CA ALA A 259 6.08 -13.13 1.94
C ALA A 259 6.33 -13.04 3.44
N PHE A 260 6.24 -11.82 4.01
CA PHE A 260 6.41 -11.61 5.45
C PHE A 260 5.38 -12.38 6.28
N MET A 261 4.12 -12.45 5.83
CA MET A 261 3.08 -13.19 6.54
C MET A 261 3.37 -14.69 6.57
N VAL A 262 3.84 -15.27 5.47
CA VAL A 262 4.26 -16.67 5.42
C VAL A 262 5.43 -16.92 6.38
N SER A 263 6.48 -16.09 6.35
CA SER A 263 7.59 -16.22 7.30
C SER A 263 7.16 -16.06 8.76
N SER A 264 6.19 -15.19 9.04
CA SER A 264 5.62 -15.03 10.37
C SER A 264 4.86 -16.29 10.83
N ALA A 265 4.12 -16.92 9.91
CA ALA A 265 3.43 -18.17 10.17
C ALA A 265 4.40 -19.33 10.42
N GLU A 266 5.47 -19.44 9.61
CA GLU A 266 6.54 -20.43 9.81
C GLU A 266 7.21 -20.27 11.18
N GLY A 267 7.49 -19.04 11.59
CA GLY A 267 8.03 -18.75 12.93
C GLY A 267 7.12 -19.25 14.06
N LEU A 268 5.81 -19.02 13.94
CA LEU A 268 4.83 -19.50 14.92
C LEU A 268 4.73 -21.03 14.95
N GLU A 269 4.76 -21.69 13.79
CA GLU A 269 4.76 -23.17 13.72
C GLU A 269 6.05 -23.78 14.26
N LEU A 270 7.21 -23.18 13.96
CA LEU A 270 8.48 -23.62 14.51
C LEU A 270 8.52 -23.45 16.03
N ALA A 271 8.06 -22.31 16.56
CA ALA A 271 7.97 -22.07 18.00
C ALA A 271 7.15 -23.17 18.68
N LYS A 272 5.98 -23.50 18.14
CA LYS A 272 5.16 -24.63 18.61
C LYS A 272 5.92 -25.96 18.53
N GLY A 273 6.60 -26.23 17.41
CA GLY A 273 7.34 -27.46 17.17
C GLY A 273 8.52 -27.69 18.12
N VAL A 274 9.13 -26.62 18.64
CA VAL A 274 10.24 -26.69 19.62
C VAL A 274 9.79 -26.46 21.07
N GLY A 275 8.47 -26.45 21.33
CA GLY A 275 7.90 -26.37 22.68
C GLY A 275 7.78 -24.95 23.26
N LEU A 276 7.92 -23.89 22.45
CA LEU A 276 7.68 -22.52 22.87
C LEU A 276 6.20 -22.15 22.73
N LYS A 277 5.72 -21.24 23.60
CA LYS A 277 4.38 -20.67 23.47
C LYS A 277 4.36 -19.60 22.38
N GLY A 278 3.28 -19.56 21.61
CA GLY A 278 3.11 -18.54 20.57
C GLY A 278 3.09 -17.12 21.15
N GLU A 279 2.54 -16.95 22.35
CA GLU A 279 2.52 -15.69 23.09
C GLU A 279 3.93 -15.18 23.42
N ASP A 280 4.83 -16.06 23.83
CA ASP A 280 6.22 -15.71 24.15
C ASP A 280 6.94 -15.20 22.89
N LEU A 281 6.74 -15.88 21.75
CA LEU A 281 7.28 -15.42 20.47
C LEU A 281 6.72 -14.03 20.08
N ILE A 282 5.41 -13.81 20.30
CA ILE A 282 4.78 -12.52 20.02
C ILE A 282 5.42 -11.41 20.85
N GLU A 283 5.65 -11.65 22.14
CA GLU A 283 6.29 -10.68 23.02
C GLU A 283 7.72 -10.36 22.56
N VAL A 284 8.54 -11.38 22.29
CA VAL A 284 9.93 -11.23 21.84
C VAL A 284 10.01 -10.44 20.52
N VAL A 285 9.22 -10.80 19.51
CA VAL A 285 9.24 -10.13 18.21
C VAL A 285 8.82 -8.67 18.31
N ASN A 286 7.86 -8.34 19.19
CA ASN A 286 7.40 -6.97 19.39
C ASN A 286 8.44 -6.06 20.08
N MET A 287 9.45 -6.63 20.75
CA MET A 287 10.59 -5.90 21.31
C MET A 287 11.80 -5.87 20.37
N ALA A 288 11.84 -6.75 19.37
CA ALA A 288 12.95 -6.89 18.45
C ALA A 288 12.91 -5.85 17.31
N ALA A 289 14.02 -5.72 16.58
CA ALA A 289 14.14 -4.84 15.42
C ALA A 289 13.18 -5.18 14.27
N ILE A 290 12.59 -6.38 14.29
CA ILE A 290 11.64 -6.88 13.29
C ILE A 290 10.18 -6.59 13.67
N ALA A 291 9.93 -5.84 14.74
CA ALA A 291 8.58 -5.47 15.17
C ALA A 291 7.85 -4.69 14.07
N THR A 292 6.71 -5.22 13.61
CA THR A 292 5.84 -4.53 12.64
C THR A 292 4.41 -4.43 13.17
N PRO A 293 3.66 -3.37 12.79
CA PRO A 293 2.23 -3.28 13.12
C PRO A 293 1.43 -4.48 12.62
N MET A 294 1.80 -5.05 11.47
CA MET A 294 1.14 -6.21 10.89
C MET A 294 1.34 -7.47 11.74
N PHE A 295 2.59 -7.76 12.15
CA PHE A 295 2.86 -8.91 13.00
C PHE A 295 2.11 -8.81 14.32
N LYS A 296 2.18 -7.64 14.98
CA LYS A 296 1.46 -7.36 16.22
C LYS A 296 -0.04 -7.58 16.10
N LEU A 297 -0.63 -7.22 14.96
CA LEU A 297 -2.06 -7.36 14.72
C LEU A 297 -2.47 -8.81 14.38
N LYS A 298 -1.67 -9.53 13.59
CA LYS A 298 -2.07 -10.80 12.96
C LYS A 298 -1.60 -12.04 13.72
N ALA A 299 -0.48 -11.95 14.43
CA ALA A 299 0.07 -13.10 15.16
C ALA A 299 -0.87 -13.65 16.25
N PRO A 300 -1.59 -12.84 17.05
CA PRO A 300 -2.54 -13.38 18.03
C PRO A 300 -3.67 -14.21 17.38
N SER A 301 -4.18 -13.76 16.23
CA SER A 301 -5.18 -14.48 15.43
C SER A 301 -4.65 -15.82 14.92
N MET A 302 -3.39 -15.85 14.45
CA MET A 302 -2.70 -17.07 14.02
C MET A 302 -2.47 -18.06 15.16
N VAL A 303 -2.13 -17.58 16.37
CA VAL A 303 -2.00 -18.44 17.56
C VAL A 303 -3.35 -19.06 17.94
N GLN A 304 -4.42 -18.28 17.87
CA GLN A 304 -5.77 -18.72 18.22
C GLN A 304 -6.44 -19.59 17.13
N GLY A 305 -5.88 -19.67 15.92
CA GLY A 305 -6.52 -20.33 14.78
C GLY A 305 -7.83 -19.64 14.35
N LYS A 306 -7.93 -18.32 14.53
CA LYS A 306 -9.13 -17.54 14.21
C LYS A 306 -8.77 -16.43 13.23
N TYR A 307 -9.40 -16.44 12.05
CA TYR A 307 -8.99 -15.61 10.91
C TYR A 307 -10.10 -14.64 10.45
N PRO A 308 -10.52 -13.67 11.28
CA PRO A 308 -11.53 -12.70 10.87
C PRO A 308 -11.02 -11.86 9.70
N THR A 309 -11.76 -11.91 8.59
CA THR A 309 -11.32 -11.38 7.30
C THR A 309 -11.24 -9.86 7.30
N ALA A 310 -10.01 -9.33 7.25
CA ALA A 310 -9.74 -7.93 6.93
C ALA A 310 -9.18 -7.79 5.51
N PHE A 311 -8.33 -8.74 5.09
CA PHE A 311 -7.88 -8.88 3.71
C PHE A 311 -7.97 -10.35 3.29
N PRO A 312 -8.92 -10.72 2.40
CA PRO A 312 -9.14 -12.11 2.00
C PRO A 312 -7.89 -12.79 1.45
N LEU A 313 -7.65 -14.04 1.86
CA LEU A 313 -6.51 -14.84 1.43
C LEU A 313 -6.44 -14.96 -0.09
N LYS A 314 -7.58 -15.17 -0.76
CA LYS A 314 -7.67 -15.23 -2.23
C LYS A 314 -7.18 -13.94 -2.91
N HIS A 315 -7.37 -12.79 -2.28
CA HIS A 315 -6.89 -11.52 -2.84
C HIS A 315 -5.39 -11.32 -2.62
N GLN A 316 -4.86 -11.74 -1.46
CA GLN A 316 -3.41 -11.79 -1.28
C GLN A 316 -2.75 -12.77 -2.26
N GLN A 317 -3.33 -13.94 -2.49
CA GLN A 317 -2.82 -14.90 -3.45
C GLN A 317 -2.82 -14.34 -4.87
N LYS A 318 -3.93 -13.70 -5.28
CA LYS A 318 -4.00 -12.96 -6.55
C LYS A 318 -2.87 -11.94 -6.65
N ASP A 319 -2.64 -11.13 -5.63
CA ASP A 319 -1.57 -10.12 -5.65
C ASP A 319 -0.17 -10.74 -5.74
N MET A 320 0.08 -11.87 -5.05
CA MET A 320 1.35 -12.62 -5.19
C MET A 320 1.55 -13.12 -6.61
N ARG A 321 0.50 -13.66 -7.24
CA ARG A 321 0.54 -14.12 -8.63
C ARG A 321 0.85 -12.97 -9.59
N LEU A 322 0.14 -11.85 -9.48
CA LEU A 322 0.37 -10.68 -10.33
C LEU A 322 1.80 -10.12 -10.17
N ALA A 323 2.36 -10.13 -8.95
CA ALA A 323 3.73 -9.72 -8.72
C ALA A 323 4.76 -10.66 -9.37
N LEU A 324 4.50 -11.97 -9.39
CA LEU A 324 5.35 -12.95 -10.08
C LEU A 324 5.27 -12.81 -11.61
N GLU A 325 4.08 -12.56 -12.15
CA GLU A 325 3.87 -12.27 -13.58
C GLU A 325 4.64 -11.00 -14.00
N ALA A 326 4.56 -9.93 -13.20
CA ALA A 326 5.33 -8.71 -13.45
C ALA A 326 6.86 -8.92 -13.39
N ALA A 327 7.32 -9.81 -12.51
CA ALA A 327 8.73 -10.17 -12.42
C ALA A 327 9.22 -10.97 -13.62
N GLU A 328 8.41 -11.89 -14.13
CA GLU A 328 8.68 -12.63 -15.37
C GLU A 328 8.82 -11.67 -16.56
N GLN A 329 7.89 -10.73 -16.70
CA GLN A 329 7.95 -9.68 -17.74
C GLN A 329 9.20 -8.79 -17.60
N SER A 330 9.73 -8.64 -16.38
CA SER A 330 10.92 -7.84 -16.08
C SER A 330 12.22 -8.64 -16.11
N GLY A 331 12.19 -9.95 -16.34
CA GLY A 331 13.37 -10.82 -16.32
C GLY A 331 14.01 -10.98 -14.94
N ILE A 332 13.24 -10.86 -13.85
CA ILE A 332 13.72 -10.94 -12.46
C ILE A 332 13.19 -12.21 -11.80
N MET A 333 14.04 -12.88 -11.03
CA MET A 333 13.62 -14.01 -10.19
C MET A 333 13.25 -13.57 -8.78
N LEU A 334 12.10 -14.04 -8.29
CA LEU A 334 11.59 -13.76 -6.94
C LEU A 334 11.37 -15.06 -6.15
N PRO A 335 12.44 -15.78 -5.76
CA PRO A 335 12.32 -17.12 -5.17
C PRO A 335 11.50 -17.15 -3.88
N VAL A 336 11.65 -16.14 -3.01
CA VAL A 336 10.88 -16.04 -1.76
C VAL A 336 9.40 -15.81 -2.04
N ALA A 337 9.06 -14.94 -2.98
CA ALA A 337 7.67 -14.67 -3.35
C ALA A 337 7.02 -15.90 -4.01
N ALA A 338 7.76 -16.65 -4.83
CA ALA A 338 7.29 -17.88 -5.44
C ALA A 338 6.92 -18.93 -4.38
N ALA A 339 7.81 -19.19 -3.42
CA ALA A 339 7.54 -20.11 -2.31
C ALA A 339 6.34 -19.67 -1.46
N ALA A 340 6.25 -18.38 -1.14
CA ALA A 340 5.12 -17.82 -0.41
C ALA A 340 3.79 -17.96 -1.18
N ASN A 341 3.79 -17.70 -2.49
CA ASN A 341 2.61 -17.88 -3.35
C ASN A 341 2.11 -19.33 -3.32
N ASP A 342 3.00 -20.31 -3.31
CA ASP A 342 2.60 -21.72 -3.24
C ASP A 342 1.96 -22.08 -1.89
N MET A 343 2.36 -21.44 -0.78
CA MET A 343 1.67 -21.62 0.50
C MET A 343 0.26 -21.03 0.46
N TYR A 344 0.09 -19.87 -0.19
CA TYR A 344 -1.24 -19.31 -0.41
C TYR A 344 -2.12 -20.21 -1.29
N LYS A 345 -1.59 -20.81 -2.35
CA LYS A 345 -2.33 -21.80 -3.17
C LYS A 345 -2.79 -22.98 -2.31
N LYS A 346 -1.90 -23.57 -1.52
CA LYS A 346 -2.24 -24.68 -0.60
C LYS A 346 -3.33 -24.28 0.40
N ALA A 347 -3.29 -23.07 0.94
CA ALA A 347 -4.33 -22.57 1.83
C ALA A 347 -5.68 -22.40 1.11
N MET A 348 -5.67 -21.96 -0.16
CA MET A 348 -6.89 -21.91 -0.98
C MET A 348 -7.45 -23.30 -1.26
N ASP A 349 -6.60 -24.28 -1.59
CA ASP A 349 -7.00 -25.68 -1.81
C ASP A 349 -7.62 -26.30 -0.54
N GLY A 350 -7.18 -25.83 0.63
CA GLY A 350 -7.78 -26.14 1.93
C GLY A 350 -9.06 -25.38 2.27
N GLY A 351 -9.65 -24.63 1.32
CA GLY A 351 -10.93 -23.94 1.49
C GLY A 351 -10.86 -22.61 2.25
N ARG A 352 -9.66 -22.04 2.47
CA ARG A 352 -9.47 -20.83 3.31
C ARG A 352 -9.48 -19.51 2.53
N GLY A 353 -9.91 -19.53 1.27
CA GLY A 353 -9.82 -18.37 0.37
C GLY A 353 -10.54 -17.11 0.87
N ASP A 354 -11.64 -17.28 1.60
CA ASP A 354 -12.46 -16.18 2.14
C ASP A 354 -12.06 -15.75 3.57
N GLU A 355 -11.18 -16.50 4.23
CA GLU A 355 -10.58 -16.13 5.51
C GLU A 355 -9.55 -15.01 5.31
N ASP A 356 -9.08 -14.41 6.40
CA ASP A 356 -7.97 -13.46 6.33
C ASP A 356 -6.71 -14.13 5.78
N PHE A 357 -5.87 -13.37 5.06
CA PHE A 357 -4.61 -13.88 4.50
C PHE A 357 -3.63 -14.44 5.55
N SER A 358 -3.80 -14.13 6.84
CA SER A 358 -3.06 -14.79 7.92
C SER A 358 -3.42 -16.27 8.12
N ALA A 359 -4.53 -16.74 7.55
CA ALA A 359 -4.91 -18.15 7.48
C ALA A 359 -3.93 -19.01 6.67
N VAL A 360 -2.96 -18.40 5.97
CA VAL A 360 -1.87 -19.13 5.28
C VAL A 360 -1.08 -20.04 6.21
N LYS A 361 -1.02 -19.72 7.52
CA LYS A 361 -0.42 -20.59 8.54
C LYS A 361 -0.96 -22.03 8.50
N GLU A 362 -2.23 -22.18 8.17
CA GLU A 362 -2.90 -23.48 8.17
C GLU A 362 -2.45 -24.37 7.00
N SER A 363 -1.80 -23.80 5.98
CA SER A 363 -1.17 -24.57 4.90
C SER A 363 0.14 -25.24 5.32
N LEU A 364 0.72 -24.86 6.46
CA LEU A 364 1.98 -25.39 6.97
C LEU A 364 1.79 -26.67 7.79
N HIS A 365 0.56 -26.99 8.16
CA HIS A 365 0.27 -28.25 8.83
C HIS A 365 0.42 -29.41 7.85
N ILE A 366 1.34 -30.33 8.15
CA ILE A 366 1.44 -31.61 7.46
C ILE A 366 0.40 -32.54 8.11
N PRO A 367 -0.64 -33.00 7.38
CA PRO A 367 -1.53 -34.04 7.90
C PRO A 367 -0.70 -35.30 8.19
N ASN A 368 -0.84 -35.88 9.38
CA ASN A 368 -0.22 -37.14 9.83
C ASN A 368 1.24 -37.14 10.30
N ARG A 369 1.74 -36.10 10.99
CA ARG A 369 2.78 -36.38 12.01
C ARG A 369 2.07 -36.82 13.30
N PRO A 370 2.21 -38.08 13.76
CA PRO A 370 1.79 -38.41 15.11
C PRO A 370 2.46 -37.42 16.07
N ASN A 371 1.71 -36.91 17.04
CA ASN A 371 2.28 -36.15 18.15
C ASN A 371 3.41 -37.02 18.70
N VAL A 372 4.67 -36.61 18.47
CA VAL A 372 5.77 -37.15 19.25
C VAL A 372 5.54 -36.54 20.62
N ASP A 373 4.87 -37.30 21.47
CA ASP A 373 4.73 -37.00 22.87
C ASP A 373 6.15 -36.81 23.40
N MET A 374 6.57 -35.56 23.57
CA MET A 374 7.83 -35.23 24.24
C MET A 374 7.60 -35.42 25.74
N THR A 375 7.30 -36.66 26.12
CA THR A 375 7.47 -37.10 27.49
C THR A 375 8.96 -37.04 27.75
N VAL A 376 9.36 -35.98 28.45
CA VAL A 376 10.68 -35.85 29.07
C VAL A 376 10.85 -37.08 29.94
N VAL A 377 11.64 -38.04 29.46
CA VAL A 377 12.12 -39.14 30.28
C VAL A 377 13.18 -38.52 31.19
N ASN A 378 12.80 -38.32 32.46
CA ASN A 378 13.69 -37.90 33.54
C ASN A 378 14.81 -38.92 33.78
#